data_AF-H3SA64-F1
#
_entry.id   AF-H3SA64-F1
#
_cell.length_a   1.000
_cell.length_b   1.000
_cell.length_c   1.000
_cell.angle_alpha   90.00
_cell.angle_beta   90.00
_cell.angle_gamma   90.00
#
_symmetry.space_group_name_H-M   'P 1'
#
loop_
_entity.id
_entity.type
_entity.pdbx_description
1 polymer ?
#
loop_
_entity_poly.entity_id
_entity_poly.type
_entity_poly.pdbx_seq_one_letter_code
_entity_poly.pdbx_strand_id
1 'polypeptide(L)'
;MQISDGPRMDNLPFSYAWLEDGIYVTSSSGWLHRGDKVIEFGGKNEQELLTMFRAFFSVDNVYSLKSRVNLNSIFTLLPYLQYFGLIEGNQVQLVVERGNEVIEGKLQMKKMLKFASPYLTRDRLDYTISKEDDLAVLYIDSFAALDQTTKSVIRDFFIDVKREQVNHVAIDLRFNPGGTTLVENYIMSFLNVDSYRDFKTVNRYSTFTSQYTYDFPFGTEEMQSLDSGMISIPSHEYSFNGKIYVITSFQTYSAATNFAVNISDNNLGLIVGEPSGSKPSSYGSIILLELPESKLRLSISYKWIERPYTTLKNRYEDALQPDIYVPTTYEDLVQGRDPQLEMIRKLIREERSRFPSHHSLHLPITMVL
;
A
#
# COMPACT_ATOMS: atom_id res chain seq x y z
N MET A 1 25.32 19.97 -1.72
CA MET A 1 24.88 20.57 -0.45
C MET A 1 25.22 19.57 0.64
N GLN A 2 26.14 19.90 1.55
CA GLN A 2 26.49 19.02 2.68
C GLN A 2 25.22 18.82 3.51
N ILE A 3 24.71 17.58 3.54
CA ILE A 3 23.64 17.19 4.46
C ILE A 3 24.27 17.30 5.84
N SER A 4 23.83 18.28 6.63
CA SER A 4 24.20 18.34 8.05
C SER A 4 23.75 17.03 8.70
N ASP A 5 24.69 16.27 9.27
CA ASP A 5 24.37 15.06 10.02
C ASP A 5 23.30 15.42 11.08
N GLY A 6 22.10 14.85 10.93
CA GLY A 6 21.02 15.03 11.88
C GLY A 6 21.43 14.59 13.29
N PRO A 7 20.66 14.96 14.33
CA PRO A 7 21.00 14.60 15.70
C PRO A 7 21.08 13.07 15.85
N ARG A 8 22.21 12.58 16.37
CA ARG A 8 22.35 11.16 16.74
C ARG A 8 21.44 10.86 17.93
N MET A 9 20.59 9.86 17.79
CA MET A 9 19.63 9.42 18.81
C MET A 9 20.03 8.03 19.33
N ASP A 10 19.54 7.70 20.53
CA ASP A 10 19.68 6.34 21.06
C ASP A 10 18.80 5.40 20.24
N ASN A 11 19.45 4.52 19.47
CA ASN A 11 18.80 3.62 18.52
C ASN A 11 19.37 2.22 18.66
N LEU A 12 18.53 1.21 18.49
CA LEU A 12 18.99 -0.16 18.35
C LEU A 12 19.65 -0.31 16.97
N PRO A 13 20.88 -0.86 16.85
CA PRO A 13 21.55 -1.04 15.56
C PRO A 13 20.98 -2.28 14.84
N PHE A 14 19.68 -2.24 14.55
CA PHE A 14 18.87 -3.30 13.97
C PHE A 14 18.14 -2.75 12.75
N SER A 15 18.38 -3.34 11.59
CA SER A 15 17.67 -3.01 10.35
C SER A 15 16.81 -4.20 9.96
N TYR A 16 15.53 -3.98 9.67
CA TYR A 16 14.57 -5.05 9.45
C TYR A 16 13.56 -4.78 8.34
N ALA A 17 12.89 -5.86 7.95
CA ALA A 17 11.64 -5.84 7.21
C ALA A 17 10.70 -6.88 7.82
N TRP A 18 9.51 -6.45 8.24
CA TRP A 18 8.42 -7.35 8.60
C TRP A 18 7.63 -7.67 7.34
N LEU A 19 7.88 -8.85 6.79
CA LEU A 19 7.24 -9.36 5.58
C LEU A 19 5.99 -10.17 5.96
N GLU A 20 5.44 -10.88 4.98
CA GLU A 20 4.34 -11.81 5.20
C GLU A 20 4.70 -12.79 6.32
N ASP A 21 5.78 -13.55 6.15
CA ASP A 21 6.05 -14.77 6.90
C ASP A 21 6.97 -14.55 8.11
N GLY A 22 7.36 -13.31 8.39
CA GLY A 22 8.11 -12.94 9.59
C GLY A 22 8.93 -11.67 9.46
N ILE A 23 9.75 -11.43 10.48
CA ILE A 23 10.65 -10.27 10.57
C ILE A 23 12.05 -10.72 10.16
N TYR A 24 12.65 -10.06 9.18
CA TYR A 24 13.98 -10.39 8.67
C TYR A 24 14.97 -9.27 8.91
N VAL A 25 16.21 -9.63 9.26
CA VAL A 25 17.34 -8.69 9.32
C VAL A 25 17.74 -8.28 7.90
N THR A 26 17.71 -6.98 7.61
CA THR A 26 17.99 -6.43 6.28
C THR A 26 19.41 -5.90 6.11
N SER A 27 20.18 -5.78 7.21
CA SER A 27 21.60 -5.41 7.20
C SER A 27 22.34 -6.00 8.41
N SER A 28 23.52 -6.58 8.18
CA SER A 28 24.34 -7.16 9.24
C SER A 28 24.82 -6.11 10.24
N SER A 29 24.74 -6.41 11.53
CA SER A 29 25.14 -5.53 12.61
C SER A 29 25.43 -6.30 13.89
N GLY A 30 26.65 -6.16 14.41
CA GLY A 30 27.09 -6.97 15.56
C GLY A 30 27.11 -8.45 15.19
N TRP A 31 26.38 -9.28 15.96
CA TRP A 31 26.25 -10.72 15.72
C TRP A 31 25.10 -11.09 14.77
N LEU A 32 24.21 -10.13 14.46
CA LEU A 32 23.14 -10.33 13.48
C LEU A 32 23.69 -10.25 12.06
N HIS A 33 23.27 -11.19 11.23
CA HIS A 33 23.57 -11.23 9.81
C HIS A 33 22.33 -10.86 9.01
N ARG A 34 22.54 -10.16 7.89
CA ARG A 34 21.51 -10.00 6.86
C ARG A 34 20.96 -11.37 6.48
N GLY A 35 19.65 -11.55 6.63
CA GLY A 35 18.92 -12.79 6.32
C GLY A 35 18.52 -13.61 7.54
N ASP A 36 18.99 -13.24 8.73
CA ASP A 36 18.49 -13.82 9.96
C ASP A 36 16.98 -13.54 10.09
N LYS A 37 16.18 -14.58 10.31
CA LYS A 37 14.75 -14.48 10.61
C LYS A 37 14.57 -14.33 12.11
N VAL A 38 13.98 -13.23 12.55
CA VAL A 38 13.72 -12.96 13.97
C VAL A 38 12.51 -13.77 14.41
N ILE A 39 12.72 -14.72 15.33
CA ILE A 39 11.66 -15.53 15.92
C ILE A 39 11.18 -14.96 17.26
N GLU A 40 12.06 -14.27 17.99
CA GLU A 40 11.70 -13.50 19.18
C GLU A 40 12.43 -12.15 19.22
N PHE A 41 11.70 -11.11 19.64
CA PHE A 41 12.22 -9.76 19.83
C PHE A 41 11.80 -9.24 21.21
N GLY A 42 12.77 -8.94 22.08
CA GLY A 42 12.49 -8.52 23.45
C GLY A 42 11.76 -9.58 24.28
N GLY A 43 12.03 -10.86 24.03
CA GLY A 43 11.33 -12.00 24.68
C GLY A 43 9.87 -12.15 24.26
N LYS A 44 9.52 -11.66 23.06
CA LYS A 44 8.18 -11.76 22.48
C LYS A 44 8.25 -12.36 21.08
N ASN A 45 7.43 -13.37 20.82
CA ASN A 45 7.26 -13.89 19.47
C ASN A 45 6.37 -12.98 18.60
N GLU A 46 6.27 -13.28 17.31
CA GLU A 46 5.51 -12.47 16.35
C GLU A 46 4.04 -12.23 16.78
N GLN A 47 3.35 -13.27 17.26
CA GLN A 47 1.95 -13.17 17.65
C GLN A 47 1.73 -12.30 18.89
N GLU A 48 2.66 -12.37 19.85
CA GLU A 48 2.65 -11.49 21.02
C GLU A 48 2.92 -10.03 20.62
N LEU A 49 3.89 -9.79 19.73
CA LEU A 49 4.19 -8.46 19.20
C LEU A 49 2.99 -7.88 18.45
N LEU A 50 2.33 -8.66 17.60
CA LEU A 50 1.11 -8.23 16.91
C LEU A 50 0.00 -7.86 17.89
N THR A 51 -0.27 -8.70 18.89
CA THR A 51 -1.28 -8.43 19.93
C THR A 51 -0.97 -7.14 20.67
N MET A 52 0.28 -6.98 21.10
CA MET A 52 0.76 -5.81 21.84
C MET A 52 0.64 -4.52 21.01
N PHE A 53 1.09 -4.54 19.75
CA PHE A 53 1.05 -3.37 18.89
C PHE A 53 -0.37 -3.02 18.44
N ARG A 54 -1.25 -4.01 18.19
CA ARG A 54 -2.67 -3.76 17.88
C ARG A 54 -3.41 -3.06 19.01
N ALA A 55 -3.05 -3.32 20.27
CA ALA A 55 -3.66 -2.67 21.41
C ALA A 55 -3.30 -1.18 21.53
N PHE A 56 -2.19 -0.76 20.89
CA PHE A 56 -1.68 0.61 20.97
C PHE A 56 -1.96 1.43 19.70
N PHE A 57 -1.72 0.85 18.52
CA PHE A 57 -1.86 1.58 17.26
C PHE A 57 -3.30 1.53 16.76
N SER A 58 -3.84 2.71 16.42
CA SER A 58 -5.08 2.82 15.65
C SER A 58 -4.78 2.51 14.18
N VAL A 59 -5.13 1.30 13.75
CA VAL A 59 -4.93 0.75 12.41
C VAL A 59 -6.20 0.06 11.92
N ASP A 60 -6.39 0.07 10.60
CA ASP A 60 -7.51 -0.63 9.97
C ASP A 60 -7.42 -2.15 10.16
N ASN A 61 -6.22 -2.71 9.99
CA ASN A 61 -5.98 -4.15 9.97
C ASN A 61 -4.51 -4.49 10.31
N VAL A 62 -4.16 -5.78 10.24
CA VAL A 62 -2.80 -6.27 10.48
C VAL A 62 -1.77 -5.78 9.46
N TYR A 63 -2.18 -5.58 8.21
CA TYR A 63 -1.30 -5.17 7.13
C TYR A 63 -0.87 -3.70 7.32
N SER A 64 -1.80 -2.79 7.64
CA SER A 64 -1.47 -1.42 8.06
C SER A 64 -0.57 -1.40 9.30
N LEU A 65 -0.75 -2.33 10.24
CA LEU A 65 0.13 -2.44 11.39
C LEU A 65 1.56 -2.80 10.99
N LYS A 66 1.75 -3.83 10.16
CA LYS A 66 3.06 -4.22 9.63
C LYS A 66 3.70 -3.06 8.88
N SER A 67 2.93 -2.36 8.02
CA SER A 67 3.36 -1.14 7.33
C SER A 67 3.87 -0.06 8.30
N ARG A 68 3.08 0.28 9.33
CA ARG A 68 3.46 1.29 10.33
C ARG A 68 4.69 0.87 11.12
N VAL A 69 4.80 -0.40 11.51
CA VAL A 69 5.96 -0.91 12.23
C VAL A 69 7.21 -0.79 11.37
N ASN A 70 7.13 -1.18 10.10
CA ASN A 70 8.22 -1.08 9.13
C ASN A 70 8.69 0.36 8.91
N LEU A 71 7.76 1.31 8.77
CA LEU A 71 8.08 2.69 8.39
C LEU A 71 8.46 3.59 9.59
N ASN A 72 7.99 3.27 10.80
CA ASN A 72 8.14 4.16 11.97
C ASN A 72 9.20 3.74 12.99
N SER A 73 10.10 2.82 12.64
CA SER A 73 11.25 2.45 13.49
C SER A 73 10.85 1.95 14.89
N ILE A 74 9.71 1.24 14.99
CA ILE A 74 9.14 0.79 16.27
C ILE A 74 10.09 -0.14 17.02
N PHE A 75 10.82 -1.00 16.30
CA PHE A 75 11.81 -1.91 16.90
C PHE A 75 13.17 -1.28 17.19
N THR A 76 13.38 0.01 16.92
CA THR A 76 14.73 0.59 17.08
C THR A 76 14.76 1.80 18.01
N LEU A 77 13.68 2.60 18.06
CA LEU A 77 13.65 3.81 18.87
C LEU A 77 13.40 3.50 20.36
N LEU A 78 14.26 4.04 21.22
CA LEU A 78 14.23 3.82 22.66
C LEU A 78 12.84 4.02 23.30
N PRO A 79 12.06 5.09 23.00
CA PRO A 79 10.76 5.29 23.64
C PRO A 79 9.76 4.17 23.36
N TYR A 80 9.73 3.63 22.13
CA TYR A 80 8.84 2.50 21.81
C TYR A 80 9.30 1.24 22.52
N LEU A 81 10.60 0.95 22.50
CA LEU A 81 11.17 -0.21 23.17
C LEU A 81 10.87 -0.21 24.68
N GLN A 82 10.99 0.96 25.33
CA GLN A 82 10.66 1.11 26.75
C GLN A 82 9.15 0.98 27.00
N TYR A 83 8.32 1.66 26.21
CA TYR A 83 6.87 1.61 26.36
C TYR A 83 6.31 0.19 26.25
N PHE A 84 6.83 -0.58 25.30
CA PHE A 84 6.41 -1.96 25.05
C PHE A 84 7.14 -3.01 25.90
N GLY A 85 8.08 -2.58 26.77
CA GLY A 85 8.85 -3.51 27.61
C GLY A 85 9.76 -4.46 26.81
N LEU A 86 10.20 -4.05 25.63
CA LEU A 86 11.05 -4.84 24.72
C LEU A 86 12.56 -4.68 25.02
N ILE A 87 12.91 -3.85 26.00
CA ILE A 87 14.29 -3.52 26.37
C ILE A 87 14.50 -3.71 27.87
N GLU A 88 15.65 -4.31 28.23
CA GLU A 88 16.11 -4.46 29.60
C GLU A 88 17.40 -3.65 29.79
N GLY A 89 17.35 -2.63 30.66
CA GLY A 89 18.45 -1.68 30.82
C GLY A 89 18.74 -0.93 29.52
N ASN A 90 19.84 -1.28 28.85
CA ASN A 90 20.27 -0.70 27.57
C ASN A 90 20.38 -1.76 26.45
N GLN A 91 19.73 -2.91 26.62
CA GLN A 91 19.87 -4.06 25.73
C GLN A 91 18.52 -4.67 25.35
N VAL A 92 18.40 -5.11 24.11
CA VAL A 92 17.27 -5.89 23.59
C VAL A 92 17.75 -7.31 23.34
N GLN A 93 17.05 -8.30 23.87
CA GLN A 93 17.27 -9.71 23.55
C GLN A 93 16.60 -10.06 22.23
N LEU A 94 17.29 -10.79 21.36
CA LEU A 94 16.73 -11.33 20.14
C LEU A 94 17.05 -12.81 20.05
N VAL A 95 16.13 -13.57 19.48
CA VAL A 95 16.35 -14.93 19.02
C VAL A 95 16.10 -14.95 17.52
N VAL A 96 17.06 -15.47 16.76
CA VAL A 96 16.98 -15.53 15.31
C VAL A 96 17.26 -16.93 14.79
N GLU A 97 16.66 -17.26 13.66
CA GLU A 97 16.95 -18.43 12.86
C GLU A 97 17.90 -18.04 11.73
N ARG A 98 19.00 -18.79 11.58
CA ARG A 98 20.00 -18.63 10.53
C ARG A 98 20.30 -20.00 9.93
N GLY A 99 19.73 -20.27 8.75
CA GLY A 99 19.77 -21.62 8.19
C GLY A 99 19.04 -22.59 9.11
N ASN A 100 19.75 -23.58 9.66
CA ASN A 100 19.18 -24.54 10.62
C ASN A 100 19.57 -24.25 12.08
N GLU A 101 20.22 -23.13 12.34
CA GLU A 101 20.68 -22.75 13.68
C GLU A 101 19.74 -21.72 14.30
N VAL A 102 19.47 -21.88 15.60
CA VAL A 102 18.80 -20.88 16.42
C VAL A 102 19.86 -20.18 17.26
N ILE A 103 19.97 -18.87 17.10
CA ILE A 103 20.97 -18.04 17.75
C ILE A 103 20.27 -17.04 18.64
N GLU A 104 20.64 -17.05 19.92
CA GLU A 104 20.17 -16.09 20.90
C GLU A 104 21.30 -15.10 21.24
N GLY A 105 20.94 -13.83 21.33
CA GLY A 105 21.90 -12.81 21.74
C GLY A 105 21.23 -11.50 22.15
N LYS A 106 22.05 -10.58 22.65
CA LYS A 106 21.61 -9.24 23.05
C LYS A 106 22.23 -8.18 22.15
N LEU A 107 21.43 -7.22 21.72
CA LEU A 107 21.89 -6.00 21.05
C LEU A 107 21.86 -4.83 22.03
N GLN A 108 22.89 -4.00 22.00
CA GLN A 108 22.95 -2.79 22.82
C GLN A 108 22.51 -1.57 22.03
N MET A 109 21.82 -0.64 22.69
CA MET A 109 21.51 0.67 22.12
C MET A 109 22.79 1.46 21.84
N LYS A 110 22.79 2.21 20.75
CA LYS A 110 23.91 3.08 20.33
C LYS A 110 23.41 4.45 19.93
N LYS A 111 24.24 5.48 20.15
CA LYS A 111 24.02 6.80 19.56
C LYS A 111 24.36 6.78 18.08
N MET A 112 23.35 6.78 17.24
CA MET A 112 23.52 6.71 15.79
C MET A 112 22.46 7.49 15.03
N LEU A 113 22.71 7.70 13.74
CA LEU A 113 21.69 8.23 12.83
C LEU A 113 20.54 7.22 12.70
N LYS A 114 19.34 7.75 12.43
CA LYS A 114 18.18 6.91 12.15
C LYS A 114 18.43 6.08 10.88
N PHE A 115 18.19 4.77 10.96
CA PHE A 115 18.15 3.90 9.78
C PHE A 115 16.72 3.81 9.26
N ALA A 116 16.55 3.99 7.95
CA ALA A 116 15.35 3.55 7.23
C ALA A 116 15.66 2.23 6.53
N SER A 117 14.69 1.31 6.46
CA SER A 117 14.85 0.08 5.70
C SER A 117 14.82 0.41 4.20
N PRO A 118 15.87 0.08 3.41
CA PRO A 118 15.91 0.46 2.00
C PRO A 118 14.91 -0.32 1.14
N TYR A 119 14.40 -1.45 1.61
CA TYR A 119 13.50 -2.32 0.85
C TYR A 119 12.04 -1.86 0.90
N LEU A 120 11.67 -1.06 1.90
CA LEU A 120 10.27 -0.78 2.22
C LEU A 120 9.87 0.65 1.92
N THR A 121 10.77 1.45 1.36
CA THR A 121 10.51 2.83 0.95
C THR A 121 10.89 3.00 -0.51
N ARG A 122 9.97 3.52 -1.31
CA ARG A 122 10.17 3.91 -2.70
C ARG A 122 9.44 5.23 -2.93
N ASP A 123 10.00 6.06 -3.80
CA ASP A 123 9.32 7.26 -4.31
C ASP A 123 9.51 7.26 -5.83
N ARG A 124 8.52 6.70 -6.52
CA ARG A 124 8.57 6.45 -7.96
C ARG A 124 7.29 6.93 -8.64
N LEU A 125 7.51 7.69 -9.71
CA LEU A 125 6.49 8.14 -10.65
C LEU A 125 7.10 8.07 -12.06
N ASP A 126 6.96 6.92 -12.69
CA ASP A 126 7.42 6.66 -14.06
C ASP A 126 6.68 5.45 -14.63
N TYR A 127 7.04 5.03 -15.84
CA TYR A 127 6.53 3.79 -16.41
C TYR A 127 7.57 3.06 -17.25
N THR A 128 7.31 1.79 -17.51
CA THR A 128 8.10 0.95 -18.41
C THR A 128 7.19 0.24 -19.41
N ILE A 129 7.71 -0.07 -20.60
CA ILE A 129 6.99 -0.81 -21.64
C ILE A 129 7.90 -1.91 -22.18
N SER A 130 7.41 -3.14 -22.15
CA SER A 130 8.05 -4.33 -22.71
C SER A 130 7.13 -4.93 -23.77
N LYS A 131 7.44 -4.67 -25.06
CA LYS A 131 6.71 -5.27 -26.18
C LYS A 131 6.83 -6.79 -26.22
N GLU A 132 7.99 -7.30 -25.86
CA GLU A 132 8.25 -8.74 -25.79
C GLU A 132 7.28 -9.41 -24.81
N ASP A 133 7.12 -8.82 -23.63
CA ASP A 133 6.23 -9.31 -22.59
C ASP A 133 4.75 -8.96 -22.79
N ASP A 134 4.38 -8.15 -23.80
CA ASP A 134 3.05 -7.51 -23.90
C ASP A 134 2.66 -6.67 -22.68
N LEU A 135 3.63 -6.10 -21.96
CA LEU A 135 3.37 -5.52 -20.66
C LEU A 135 3.89 -4.10 -20.55
N ALA A 136 3.01 -3.19 -20.16
CA ALA A 136 3.35 -1.85 -19.74
C ALA A 136 3.05 -1.69 -18.25
N VAL A 137 3.98 -1.09 -17.49
CA VAL A 137 3.85 -0.94 -16.03
C VAL A 137 3.94 0.54 -15.67
N LEU A 138 2.87 1.08 -15.07
CA LEU A 138 2.85 2.40 -14.46
C LEU A 138 3.21 2.27 -12.98
N TYR A 139 4.29 2.94 -12.56
CA TYR A 139 4.69 3.02 -11.16
C TYR A 139 4.22 4.35 -10.59
N ILE A 140 3.39 4.30 -9.55
CA ILE A 140 2.85 5.51 -8.91
C ILE A 140 2.77 5.32 -7.40
N ASP A 141 3.78 5.81 -6.69
CA ASP A 141 3.94 5.64 -5.25
C ASP A 141 3.21 6.67 -4.40
N SER A 142 2.51 7.61 -5.03
CA SER A 142 1.73 8.61 -4.30
C SER A 142 0.57 9.13 -5.10
N PHE A 143 -0.60 9.26 -4.47
CA PHE A 143 -1.71 10.05 -4.98
C PHE A 143 -1.78 11.43 -4.31
N ALA A 144 -0.67 11.99 -3.81
CA ALA A 144 -0.68 13.26 -3.07
C ALA A 144 -1.37 14.41 -3.84
N ALA A 145 -1.10 14.55 -5.14
CA ALA A 145 -1.71 15.56 -5.99
C ALA A 145 -1.72 15.16 -7.48
N LEU A 146 -2.75 15.59 -8.19
CA LEU A 146 -2.80 15.55 -9.66
C LEU A 146 -2.20 16.84 -10.25
N ASP A 147 -0.89 17.04 -10.04
CA ASP A 147 -0.14 18.14 -10.62
C ASP A 147 0.22 17.88 -12.10
N GLN A 148 0.91 18.82 -12.75
CA GLN A 148 1.28 18.70 -14.17
C GLN A 148 2.23 17.52 -14.44
N THR A 149 3.10 17.18 -13.50
CA THR A 149 4.04 16.06 -13.63
C THR A 149 3.26 14.75 -13.59
N THR A 150 2.44 14.55 -12.55
CA THR A 150 1.58 13.36 -12.41
C THR A 150 0.65 13.20 -13.60
N LYS A 151 0.00 14.29 -14.04
CA LYS A 151 -0.85 14.27 -15.24
C LYS A 151 -0.08 13.85 -16.50
N SER A 152 1.10 14.41 -16.72
CA SER A 152 1.88 14.13 -17.93
C SER A 152 2.36 12.68 -17.94
N VAL A 153 2.87 12.16 -16.82
CA VAL A 153 3.34 10.76 -16.73
C VAL A 153 2.20 9.78 -17.02
N ILE A 154 1.01 9.97 -16.41
CA ILE A 154 -0.15 9.10 -16.64
C ILE A 154 -0.64 9.21 -18.10
N ARG A 155 -0.73 10.41 -18.65
CA ARG A 155 -1.16 10.62 -20.04
C ARG A 155 -0.19 9.96 -21.01
N ASP A 156 1.10 10.24 -20.86
CA ASP A 156 2.14 9.78 -21.77
C ASP A 156 2.28 8.26 -21.69
N PHE A 157 2.07 7.66 -20.51
CA PHE A 157 1.94 6.21 -20.36
C PHE A 157 0.87 5.61 -21.29
N PHE A 158 -0.37 6.12 -21.26
CA PHE A 158 -1.44 5.58 -22.11
C PHE A 158 -1.28 5.91 -23.60
N ILE A 159 -0.67 7.06 -23.95
CA ILE A 159 -0.26 7.37 -25.33
C ILE A 159 0.72 6.30 -25.82
N ASP A 160 1.73 5.99 -25.01
CA ASP A 160 2.80 5.07 -25.36
C ASP A 160 2.29 3.62 -25.40
N VAL A 161 1.42 3.21 -24.47
CA VAL A 161 0.73 1.91 -24.53
C VAL A 161 0.01 1.72 -25.86
N LYS A 162 -0.76 2.73 -26.29
CA LYS A 162 -1.47 2.69 -27.58
C LYS A 162 -0.51 2.66 -28.77
N ARG A 163 0.54 3.48 -28.74
CA ARG A 163 1.56 3.55 -29.81
C ARG A 163 2.33 2.25 -29.96
N GLU A 164 2.74 1.65 -28.84
CA GLU A 164 3.50 0.41 -28.81
C GLU A 164 2.63 -0.84 -28.97
N GLN A 165 1.30 -0.69 -29.02
CA GLN A 165 0.30 -1.76 -29.22
C GLN A 165 0.37 -2.86 -28.15
N VAL A 166 0.63 -2.45 -26.92
CA VAL A 166 0.66 -3.34 -25.75
C VAL A 166 -0.75 -3.56 -25.22
N ASN A 167 -1.07 -4.81 -24.89
CA ASN A 167 -2.42 -5.22 -24.52
C ASN A 167 -2.61 -5.52 -23.03
N HIS A 168 -1.54 -5.46 -22.24
CA HIS A 168 -1.61 -5.67 -20.80
C HIS A 168 -0.93 -4.50 -20.08
N VAL A 169 -1.66 -3.91 -19.14
CA VAL A 169 -1.19 -2.82 -18.29
C VAL A 169 -1.17 -3.29 -16.84
N ALA A 170 -0.08 -3.03 -16.14
CA ALA A 170 -0.01 -3.13 -14.69
C ALA A 170 0.13 -1.73 -14.07
N ILE A 171 -0.62 -1.48 -12.99
CA ILE A 171 -0.51 -0.27 -12.18
C ILE A 171 0.03 -0.68 -10.82
N ASP A 172 1.26 -0.29 -10.52
CA ASP A 172 1.96 -0.65 -9.28
C ASP A 172 1.67 0.37 -8.17
N LEU A 173 0.90 -0.06 -7.17
CA LEU A 173 0.52 0.71 -5.98
C LEU A 173 1.18 0.20 -4.70
N ARG A 174 2.19 -0.68 -4.80
CA ARG A 174 2.79 -1.36 -3.63
C ARG A 174 3.41 -0.42 -2.60
N PHE A 175 3.72 0.83 -2.95
CA PHE A 175 4.26 1.82 -2.01
C PHE A 175 3.34 3.04 -1.86
N ASN A 176 2.10 2.95 -2.33
CA ASN A 176 1.21 4.11 -2.42
C ASN A 176 0.28 4.26 -1.19
N PRO A 177 0.51 5.25 -0.31
CA PRO A 177 -0.30 5.47 0.88
C PRO A 177 -1.63 6.19 0.59
N GLY A 178 -1.91 6.49 -0.69
CA GLY A 178 -3.09 7.22 -1.14
C GLY A 178 -2.84 8.73 -1.26
N GLY A 179 -3.92 9.50 -1.06
CA GLY A 179 -3.95 10.94 -1.29
C GLY A 179 -5.30 11.38 -1.86
N THR A 180 -5.30 12.10 -2.97
CA THR A 180 -6.51 12.59 -3.64
C THR A 180 -7.11 11.57 -4.61
N THR A 181 -8.44 11.57 -4.70
CA THR A 181 -9.20 10.81 -5.71
C THR A 181 -9.06 11.38 -7.12
N LEU A 182 -8.51 12.58 -7.29
CA LEU A 182 -8.28 13.16 -8.61
C LEU A 182 -7.31 12.33 -9.46
N VAL A 183 -6.30 11.73 -8.83
CA VAL A 183 -5.33 10.87 -9.53
C VAL A 183 -6.02 9.59 -10.01
N GLU A 184 -6.77 8.94 -9.14
CA GLU A 184 -7.63 7.79 -9.47
C GLU A 184 -8.57 8.11 -10.64
N ASN A 185 -9.33 9.20 -10.56
CA ASN A 185 -10.28 9.59 -11.60
C ASN A 185 -9.58 9.85 -12.94
N TYR A 186 -8.37 10.40 -12.90
CA TYR A 186 -7.60 10.64 -14.11
C TYR A 186 -7.14 9.33 -14.75
N ILE A 187 -6.66 8.36 -13.98
CA ILE A 187 -6.31 7.02 -14.48
C ILE A 187 -7.55 6.33 -15.05
N MET A 188 -8.67 6.34 -14.32
CA MET A 188 -9.94 5.74 -14.76
C MET A 188 -10.43 6.31 -16.10
N SER A 189 -10.15 7.59 -16.38
CA SER A 189 -10.54 8.25 -17.64
C SER A 189 -9.89 7.67 -18.90
N PHE A 190 -8.80 6.90 -18.76
CA PHE A 190 -8.16 6.20 -19.87
C PHE A 190 -8.68 4.78 -20.07
N LEU A 191 -9.61 4.29 -19.26
CA LEU A 191 -10.14 2.94 -19.43
C LEU A 191 -11.30 2.95 -20.42
N ASN A 192 -11.34 1.95 -21.31
CA ASN A 192 -12.41 1.82 -22.29
C ASN A 192 -13.62 1.08 -21.72
N VAL A 193 -14.32 1.76 -20.81
CA VAL A 193 -15.58 1.30 -20.24
C VAL A 193 -16.58 2.44 -20.23
N ASP A 194 -17.86 2.15 -20.48
CA ASP A 194 -18.89 3.18 -20.55
C ASP A 194 -19.13 3.83 -19.18
N SER A 195 -19.13 3.01 -18.13
CA SER A 195 -19.32 3.45 -16.77
C SER A 195 -18.87 2.41 -15.74
N TYR A 196 -18.65 2.85 -14.51
CA TYR A 196 -18.39 2.00 -13.35
C TYR A 196 -19.21 2.48 -12.15
N ARG A 197 -19.51 1.59 -11.19
CA ARG A 197 -20.15 1.93 -9.92
C ARG A 197 -19.09 2.42 -8.94
N ASP A 198 -19.32 3.60 -8.38
CA ASP A 198 -18.41 4.22 -7.43
C ASP A 198 -18.93 4.12 -5.97
N PHE A 199 -18.10 4.56 -5.03
CA PHE A 199 -18.35 4.50 -3.59
C PHE A 199 -19.60 5.27 -3.15
N LYS A 200 -20.20 4.80 -2.05
CA LYS A 200 -21.14 5.58 -1.24
C LYS A 200 -20.38 6.23 -0.09
N THR A 201 -20.82 7.39 0.35
CA THR A 201 -20.22 8.08 1.49
C THR A 201 -21.28 8.48 2.51
N VAL A 202 -20.92 8.43 3.78
CA VAL A 202 -21.70 9.06 4.86
C VAL A 202 -20.80 10.06 5.55
N ASN A 203 -21.14 11.34 5.44
CA ASN A 203 -20.33 12.43 5.95
C ASN A 203 -20.99 13.02 7.19
N ARG A 204 -20.19 13.27 8.23
CA ARG A 204 -20.63 14.04 9.40
C ARG A 204 -20.48 15.53 9.10
N TYR A 205 -21.60 16.21 8.84
CA TYR A 205 -21.64 17.66 8.67
C TYR A 205 -21.84 18.30 10.02
N SER A 206 -20.98 19.22 10.40
CA SER A 206 -21.08 19.97 11.63
C SER A 206 -20.40 21.32 11.47
N THR A 207 -20.70 22.23 12.38
CA THR A 207 -19.98 23.49 12.53
C THR A 207 -18.48 23.25 12.64
N PHE A 208 -18.08 22.18 13.33
CA PHE A 208 -16.69 21.77 13.45
C PHE A 208 -16.08 21.41 12.09
N THR A 209 -16.67 20.48 11.34
CA THR A 209 -16.12 20.03 10.05
C THR A 209 -16.07 21.16 9.00
N SER A 210 -17.04 22.07 9.00
CA SER A 210 -17.07 23.24 8.11
C SER A 210 -15.98 24.28 8.41
N GLN A 211 -15.39 24.28 9.61
CA GLN A 211 -14.25 25.16 9.92
C GLN A 211 -12.94 24.67 9.30
N TYR A 212 -12.83 23.36 9.04
CA TYR A 212 -11.59 22.72 8.61
C TYR A 212 -11.60 22.21 7.17
N THR A 213 -12.76 22.26 6.49
CA THR A 213 -12.91 21.71 5.14
C THR A 213 -13.83 22.61 4.30
N TYR A 214 -13.51 22.73 3.00
CA TYR A 214 -14.27 23.57 2.06
C TYR A 214 -15.46 22.86 1.41
N ASP A 215 -15.63 21.57 1.68
CA ASP A 215 -16.63 20.72 1.03
C ASP A 215 -18.06 20.98 1.54
N PHE A 216 -18.24 21.80 2.58
CA PHE A 216 -19.49 21.81 3.37
C PHE A 216 -20.11 23.20 3.59
N PRO A 217 -21.42 23.36 3.28
CA PRO A 217 -22.15 24.59 3.60
C PRO A 217 -22.23 24.78 5.12
N PHE A 218 -22.17 26.03 5.58
CA PHE A 218 -22.28 26.37 7.00
C PHE A 218 -23.65 25.99 7.58
N GLY A 219 -23.66 25.33 8.74
CA GLY A 219 -24.82 25.33 9.65
C GLY A 219 -25.73 24.10 9.66
N THR A 220 -25.38 23.00 9.00
CA THR A 220 -26.12 21.72 9.16
C THR A 220 -25.39 20.79 10.14
N GLU A 221 -26.13 20.23 11.10
CA GLU A 221 -25.64 19.28 12.10
C GLU A 221 -26.28 17.91 11.84
N GLU A 222 -25.83 17.22 10.80
CA GLU A 222 -26.44 15.96 10.38
C GLU A 222 -25.43 15.01 9.73
N MET A 223 -25.84 13.75 9.57
CA MET A 223 -25.14 12.79 8.72
C MET A 223 -25.80 12.85 7.34
N GLN A 224 -25.05 13.18 6.27
CA GLN A 224 -25.59 13.04 4.91
C GLN A 224 -24.93 11.86 4.21
N SER A 225 -25.80 11.05 3.60
CA SER A 225 -25.42 9.96 2.72
C SER A 225 -25.38 10.47 1.28
N LEU A 226 -24.27 10.25 0.60
CA LEU A 226 -24.12 10.50 -0.83
C LEU A 226 -23.83 9.17 -1.52
N ASP A 227 -24.59 8.85 -2.56
CA ASP A 227 -24.34 7.72 -3.42
C ASP A 227 -23.87 8.22 -4.77
N SER A 228 -22.58 8.02 -5.08
CA SER A 228 -21.99 8.45 -6.36
C SER A 228 -22.65 7.75 -7.55
N GLY A 229 -23.28 6.59 -7.35
CA GLY A 229 -24.00 5.91 -8.41
C GLY A 229 -23.08 5.34 -9.48
N MET A 230 -23.59 5.30 -10.72
CA MET A 230 -22.79 4.97 -11.90
C MET A 230 -22.09 6.22 -12.41
N ILE A 231 -20.77 6.16 -12.55
CA ILE A 231 -19.94 7.21 -13.12
C ILE A 231 -19.66 6.87 -14.57
N SER A 232 -20.09 7.73 -15.49
CA SER A 232 -19.79 7.59 -16.92
C SER A 232 -18.36 8.03 -17.21
N ILE A 233 -17.63 7.21 -17.97
CA ILE A 233 -16.29 7.57 -18.44
C ILE A 233 -16.42 7.99 -19.91
N PRO A 234 -16.12 9.27 -20.25
CA PRO A 234 -16.13 9.69 -21.64
C PRO A 234 -15.01 8.99 -22.39
N SER A 235 -15.28 8.59 -23.64
CA SER A 235 -14.26 8.00 -24.51
C SER A 235 -13.10 8.99 -24.68
N HIS A 236 -11.88 8.48 -24.48
CA HIS A 236 -10.65 9.21 -24.62
C HIS A 236 -9.93 8.75 -25.89
N GLU A 237 -9.21 9.65 -26.58
CA GLU A 237 -8.44 9.26 -27.78
C GLU A 237 -7.45 8.13 -27.47
N TYR A 238 -6.92 8.12 -26.25
CA TYR A 238 -5.97 7.12 -25.75
C TYR A 238 -6.61 6.09 -24.81
N SER A 239 -7.92 5.82 -24.97
CA SER A 239 -8.59 4.77 -24.20
C SER A 239 -7.91 3.41 -24.40
N PHE A 240 -7.69 2.70 -23.29
CA PHE A 240 -7.09 1.38 -23.22
C PHE A 240 -8.16 0.30 -23.12
N ASN A 241 -8.07 -0.69 -24.01
CA ASN A 241 -9.07 -1.76 -24.17
C ASN A 241 -8.52 -3.13 -23.77
N GLY A 242 -7.29 -3.18 -23.27
CA GLY A 242 -6.60 -4.41 -22.89
C GLY A 242 -6.88 -4.82 -21.45
N LYS A 243 -6.08 -5.76 -20.94
CA LYS A 243 -6.21 -6.27 -19.57
C LYS A 243 -5.46 -5.41 -18.58
N ILE A 244 -6.08 -5.16 -17.43
CA ILE A 244 -5.53 -4.35 -16.36
C ILE A 244 -5.17 -5.26 -15.19
N TYR A 245 -3.96 -5.08 -14.67
CA TYR A 245 -3.52 -5.63 -13.40
C TYR A 245 -3.25 -4.46 -12.44
N VAL A 246 -3.66 -4.59 -11.19
CA VAL A 246 -3.29 -3.64 -10.13
C VAL A 246 -2.46 -4.40 -9.10
N ILE A 247 -1.26 -3.90 -8.82
CA ILE A 247 -0.36 -4.55 -7.86
C ILE A 247 -0.49 -3.87 -6.51
N THR A 248 -0.92 -4.62 -5.50
CA THR A 248 -1.15 -4.12 -4.14
C THR A 248 -0.17 -4.70 -3.13
N SER A 249 0.01 -3.98 -2.02
CA SER A 249 0.72 -4.47 -0.84
C SER A 249 0.06 -3.99 0.46
N PHE A 250 0.63 -4.39 1.60
CA PHE A 250 0.27 -3.87 2.92
C PHE A 250 0.46 -2.34 3.06
N GLN A 251 1.19 -1.68 2.15
CA GLN A 251 1.33 -0.22 2.12
C GLN A 251 0.30 0.48 1.22
N THR A 252 -0.41 -0.26 0.35
CA THR A 252 -1.49 0.30 -0.46
C THR A 252 -2.63 0.75 0.46
N TYR A 253 -2.87 2.06 0.56
CA TYR A 253 -3.73 2.64 1.58
C TYR A 253 -4.61 3.77 1.01
N SER A 254 -5.75 4.03 1.66
CA SER A 254 -6.65 5.16 1.36
C SER A 254 -7.05 5.21 -0.13
N ALA A 255 -6.87 6.34 -0.82
CA ALA A 255 -7.25 6.50 -2.23
C ALA A 255 -6.62 5.46 -3.18
N ALA A 256 -5.44 4.93 -2.86
CA ALA A 256 -4.83 3.86 -3.66
C ALA A 256 -5.61 2.53 -3.52
N THR A 257 -6.07 2.22 -2.29
CA THR A 257 -6.99 1.09 -2.07
C THR A 257 -8.33 1.34 -2.73
N ASN A 258 -8.86 2.57 -2.70
CA ASN A 258 -10.13 2.89 -3.36
C ASN A 258 -10.05 2.61 -4.87
N PHE A 259 -8.97 3.02 -5.53
CA PHE A 259 -8.74 2.69 -6.92
C PHE A 259 -8.70 1.17 -7.16
N ALA A 260 -7.95 0.42 -6.36
CA ALA A 260 -7.90 -1.04 -6.47
C ALA A 260 -9.28 -1.70 -6.25
N VAL A 261 -10.07 -1.20 -5.29
CA VAL A 261 -11.46 -1.64 -5.06
C VAL A 261 -12.36 -1.31 -6.24
N ASN A 262 -12.24 -0.11 -6.82
CA ASN A 262 -13.01 0.28 -8.00
C ASN A 262 -12.68 -0.61 -9.21
N ILE A 263 -11.41 -1.00 -9.39
CA ILE A 263 -11.02 -1.98 -10.42
C ILE A 263 -11.61 -3.37 -10.14
N SER A 264 -11.46 -3.86 -8.91
CA SER A 264 -11.94 -5.19 -8.47
C SER A 264 -13.46 -5.31 -8.58
N ASP A 265 -14.20 -4.43 -7.90
CA ASP A 265 -15.65 -4.58 -7.71
C ASP A 265 -16.45 -4.31 -8.98
N ASN A 266 -15.85 -3.62 -9.95
CA ASN A 266 -16.42 -3.40 -11.27
C ASN A 266 -15.93 -4.41 -12.33
N ASN A 267 -15.13 -5.41 -11.94
CA ASN A 267 -14.54 -6.40 -12.85
C ASN A 267 -13.73 -5.77 -14.00
N LEU A 268 -12.99 -4.70 -13.72
CA LEU A 268 -12.21 -3.96 -14.71
C LEU A 268 -10.78 -4.52 -14.88
N GLY A 269 -10.33 -5.34 -13.94
CA GLY A 269 -8.98 -5.89 -13.92
C GLY A 269 -8.78 -6.89 -12.80
N LEU A 270 -7.55 -7.36 -12.65
CA LEU A 270 -7.13 -8.31 -11.62
C LEU A 270 -6.21 -7.66 -10.59
N ILE A 271 -6.44 -7.95 -9.32
CA ILE A 271 -5.58 -7.53 -8.21
C ILE A 271 -4.52 -8.62 -7.97
N VAL A 272 -3.25 -8.23 -7.99
CA VAL A 272 -2.10 -9.14 -7.83
C VAL A 272 -1.23 -8.65 -6.67
N GLY A 273 -0.74 -9.56 -5.84
CA GLY A 273 0.23 -9.22 -4.80
C GLY A 273 -0.26 -9.57 -3.40
N GLU A 274 -0.24 -8.60 -2.48
CA GLU A 274 -0.61 -8.79 -1.08
C GLU A 274 -1.85 -7.96 -0.71
N PRO A 275 -2.57 -8.33 0.37
CA PRO A 275 -3.73 -7.58 0.85
C PRO A 275 -3.42 -6.11 1.14
N SER A 276 -4.39 -5.25 0.85
CA SER A 276 -4.26 -3.80 1.07
C SER A 276 -4.09 -3.43 2.55
N GLY A 277 -3.39 -2.33 2.79
CA GLY A 277 -3.25 -1.75 4.12
C GLY A 277 -4.55 -1.19 4.68
N SER A 278 -5.43 -0.60 3.87
CA SER A 278 -6.74 -0.11 4.35
C SER A 278 -7.87 -1.08 4.02
N LYS A 279 -8.99 -0.93 4.73
CA LYS A 279 -10.22 -1.69 4.43
C LYS A 279 -10.84 -1.23 3.10
N PRO A 280 -11.57 -2.09 2.37
CA PRO A 280 -12.34 -1.69 1.19
C PRO A 280 -13.46 -0.69 1.51
N SER A 281 -14.08 -0.81 2.69
CA SER A 281 -14.96 0.20 3.26
C SER A 281 -14.32 0.73 4.54
N SER A 282 -14.02 2.03 4.58
CA SER A 282 -13.21 2.61 5.66
C SER A 282 -13.70 4.00 6.06
N TYR A 283 -13.24 4.46 7.21
CA TYR A 283 -13.29 5.88 7.51
C TYR A 283 -12.16 6.60 6.75
N GLY A 284 -12.46 7.79 6.25
CA GLY A 284 -11.54 8.59 5.43
C GLY A 284 -11.84 10.07 5.57
N SER A 285 -11.15 10.87 4.76
CA SER A 285 -11.13 12.34 4.82
C SER A 285 -10.81 12.85 6.24
N ILE A 286 -9.55 13.20 6.46
CA ILE A 286 -9.05 13.56 7.79
C ILE A 286 -9.09 15.07 8.01
N ILE A 287 -9.38 15.47 9.24
CA ILE A 287 -9.10 16.79 9.78
C ILE A 287 -7.85 16.67 10.65
N LEU A 288 -6.86 17.51 10.38
CA LEU A 288 -5.66 17.64 11.18
C LEU A 288 -5.84 18.78 12.18
N LEU A 289 -5.59 18.49 13.45
CA LEU A 289 -5.77 19.43 14.56
C LEU A 289 -4.51 19.50 15.40
N GLU A 290 -4.25 20.66 15.98
CA GLU A 290 -3.28 20.82 17.06
C GLU A 290 -4.03 21.25 18.33
N LEU A 291 -3.86 20.48 19.40
CA LEU A 291 -4.52 20.78 20.67
C LEU A 291 -3.95 22.08 21.27
N PRO A 292 -4.80 23.00 21.75
CA PRO A 292 -4.38 24.36 22.12
C PRO A 292 -3.36 24.37 23.26
N GLU A 293 -3.53 23.50 24.27
CA GLU A 293 -2.68 23.49 25.46
C GLU A 293 -1.46 22.57 25.31
N SER A 294 -1.68 21.32 24.90
CA SER A 294 -0.62 20.31 24.83
C SER A 294 0.22 20.37 23.56
N LYS A 295 -0.25 21.08 22.52
CA LYS A 295 0.32 21.12 21.16
C LYS A 295 0.42 19.74 20.49
N LEU A 296 -0.30 18.75 21.01
CA LEU A 296 -0.38 17.44 20.38
C LEU A 296 -1.15 17.54 19.07
N ARG A 297 -0.61 16.90 18.03
CA ARG A 297 -1.26 16.81 16.73
C ARG A 297 -2.13 15.56 16.67
N LEU A 298 -3.36 15.74 16.21
CA LEU A 298 -4.34 14.67 16.05
C LEU A 298 -4.88 14.66 14.63
N SER A 299 -5.30 13.48 14.18
CA SER A 299 -6.06 13.31 12.95
C SER A 299 -7.38 12.62 13.29
N ILE A 300 -8.50 13.17 12.81
CA ILE A 300 -9.82 12.55 12.94
C ILE A 300 -10.50 12.49 11.58
N SER A 301 -11.07 11.33 11.25
CA SER A 301 -11.89 11.14 10.05
C SER A 301 -13.32 11.63 10.27
N TYR A 302 -13.94 12.24 9.27
CA TYR A 302 -15.34 12.67 9.33
C TYR A 302 -16.25 12.00 8.28
N LYS A 303 -15.69 11.14 7.42
CA LYS A 303 -16.39 10.47 6.32
C LYS A 303 -16.26 8.96 6.47
N TRP A 304 -17.39 8.25 6.38
CA TRP A 304 -17.43 6.82 6.09
C TRP A 304 -17.52 6.62 4.58
N ILE A 305 -16.71 5.73 4.02
CA ILE A 305 -16.64 5.40 2.60
C ILE A 305 -17.00 3.92 2.45
N GLU A 306 -18.08 3.63 1.74
CA GLU A 306 -18.61 2.28 1.54
C GLU A 306 -18.39 1.82 0.08
N ARG A 307 -17.75 0.67 -0.09
CA ARG A 307 -17.38 0.10 -1.39
C ARG A 307 -18.56 -0.10 -2.35
N PRO A 308 -18.32 -0.12 -3.67
CA PRO A 308 -19.30 -0.54 -4.66
C PRO A 308 -19.86 -1.94 -4.37
N TYR A 309 -21.11 -2.19 -4.78
CA TYR A 309 -21.75 -3.52 -4.68
C TYR A 309 -21.63 -4.19 -3.29
N THR A 310 -21.71 -3.39 -2.22
CA THR A 310 -21.63 -3.90 -0.85
C THR A 310 -22.73 -4.93 -0.57
N THR A 311 -22.35 -6.05 0.04
CA THR A 311 -23.19 -7.17 0.48
C THR A 311 -22.87 -7.53 1.92
N LEU A 312 -23.69 -8.38 2.56
CA LEU A 312 -23.37 -8.93 3.89
C LEU A 312 -22.05 -9.73 3.91
N LYS A 313 -21.60 -10.24 2.77
CA LYS A 313 -20.35 -11.04 2.67
C LYS A 313 -19.11 -10.16 2.68
N ASN A 314 -19.11 -9.05 1.94
CA ASN A 314 -17.90 -8.23 1.71
C ASN A 314 -17.85 -6.94 2.56
N ARG A 315 -18.94 -6.55 3.23
CA ARG A 315 -19.03 -5.31 4.03
C ARG A 315 -18.08 -5.23 5.22
N TYR A 316 -17.58 -6.37 5.70
CA TYR A 316 -16.72 -6.49 6.89
C TYR A 316 -15.32 -6.98 6.55
N GLU A 317 -14.95 -7.01 5.27
CA GLU A 317 -13.60 -7.38 4.88
C GLU A 317 -12.59 -6.39 5.46
N ASP A 318 -11.56 -6.92 6.11
CA ASP A 318 -10.54 -6.12 6.78
C ASP A 318 -9.48 -5.59 5.81
N ALA A 319 -9.39 -6.12 4.59
CA ALA A 319 -8.50 -5.66 3.52
C ALA A 319 -9.07 -6.10 2.16
N LEU A 320 -8.72 -5.39 1.09
CA LEU A 320 -8.93 -5.90 -0.25
C LEU A 320 -7.97 -7.08 -0.45
N GLN A 321 -8.53 -8.27 -0.62
CA GLN A 321 -7.74 -9.46 -0.93
C GLN A 321 -7.36 -9.43 -2.43
N PRO A 322 -6.13 -9.82 -2.79
CA PRO A 322 -5.77 -9.96 -4.19
C PRO A 322 -6.49 -11.15 -4.81
N ASP A 323 -6.86 -11.04 -6.09
CA ASP A 323 -7.33 -12.18 -6.88
C ASP A 323 -6.23 -13.23 -7.03
N ILE A 324 -4.97 -12.76 -7.12
CA ILE A 324 -3.79 -13.59 -7.24
C ILE A 324 -2.79 -13.20 -6.15
N TYR A 325 -2.79 -14.01 -5.08
CA TYR A 325 -1.90 -13.81 -3.94
C TYR A 325 -0.45 -14.17 -4.28
N VAL A 326 0.43 -13.17 -4.21
CA VAL A 326 1.87 -13.30 -4.47
C VAL A 326 2.63 -12.38 -3.51
N PRO A 327 3.03 -12.87 -2.33
CA PRO A 327 3.79 -12.07 -1.37
C PRO A 327 5.25 -11.88 -1.79
N THR A 328 5.84 -10.78 -1.35
CA THR A 328 7.29 -10.57 -1.50
C THR A 328 8.04 -11.34 -0.43
N THR A 329 8.86 -12.31 -0.81
CA THR A 329 9.69 -13.07 0.13
C THR A 329 11.00 -12.34 0.44
N TYR A 330 11.69 -12.78 1.50
CA TYR A 330 13.02 -12.27 1.79
C TYR A 330 14.01 -12.56 0.65
N GLU A 331 13.94 -13.76 0.07
CA GLU A 331 14.76 -14.19 -1.06
C GLU A 331 14.57 -13.28 -2.28
N ASP A 332 13.33 -12.86 -2.55
CA ASP A 332 13.03 -11.93 -3.64
C ASP A 332 13.73 -10.59 -3.45
N LEU A 333 13.71 -10.04 -2.23
CA LEU A 333 14.40 -8.80 -1.89
C LEU A 333 15.92 -8.90 -2.06
N VAL A 334 16.50 -10.05 -1.70
CA VAL A 334 17.95 -10.29 -1.82
C VAL A 334 18.38 -10.46 -3.28
N GLN A 335 17.58 -11.18 -4.07
CA GLN A 335 17.87 -11.46 -5.47
C GLN A 335 17.44 -10.31 -6.41
N GLY A 336 16.73 -9.32 -5.91
CA GLY A 336 16.17 -8.24 -6.73
C GLY A 336 15.08 -8.72 -7.69
N ARG A 337 14.37 -9.81 -7.32
CA ARG A 337 13.24 -10.33 -8.10
C ARG A 337 11.96 -9.58 -7.76
N ASP A 338 11.10 -9.44 -8.76
CA ASP A 338 9.77 -8.87 -8.58
C ASP A 338 8.73 -9.98 -8.82
N PRO A 339 8.32 -10.72 -7.77
CA PRO A 339 7.50 -11.91 -7.92
C PRO A 339 6.10 -11.58 -8.47
N GLN A 340 5.56 -10.39 -8.17
CA GLN A 340 4.27 -9.97 -8.70
C GLN A 340 4.35 -9.69 -10.21
N LEU A 341 5.38 -8.99 -10.69
CA LEU A 341 5.58 -8.80 -12.14
C LEU A 341 5.91 -10.10 -12.87
N GLU A 342 6.69 -11.00 -12.27
CA GLU A 342 6.94 -12.33 -12.83
C GLU A 342 5.65 -13.15 -12.98
N MET A 343 4.75 -13.08 -11.99
CA MET A 343 3.43 -13.70 -12.08
C MET A 343 2.60 -13.10 -13.22
N ILE A 344 2.55 -11.78 -13.35
CA ILE A 344 1.82 -11.12 -14.45
C ILE A 344 2.36 -11.58 -15.81
N ARG A 345 3.69 -11.56 -16.01
CA ARG A 345 4.31 -12.07 -17.25
C ARG A 345 3.98 -13.55 -17.50
N LYS A 346 3.91 -14.37 -16.45
CA LYS A 346 3.49 -15.77 -16.57
C LYS A 346 2.05 -15.88 -17.09
N LEU A 347 1.09 -15.13 -16.52
CA LEU A 347 -0.31 -15.13 -16.96
C LEU A 347 -0.45 -14.71 -18.42
N ILE A 348 0.30 -13.69 -18.85
CA ILE A 348 0.29 -13.21 -20.24
C ILE A 348 0.79 -14.30 -21.20
N ARG A 349 1.88 -15.00 -20.84
CA ARG A 349 2.40 -16.12 -21.65
C ARG A 349 1.41 -17.28 -21.74
N GLU A 350 0.73 -17.60 -20.64
CA GLU A 350 -0.29 -18.65 -20.61
C GLU A 350 -1.50 -18.27 -21.47
N GLU A 351 -1.98 -17.02 -21.39
CA GLU A 351 -3.04 -16.52 -22.26
C GLU A 351 -2.68 -16.66 -23.74
N ARG A 352 -1.50 -16.18 -24.14
CA ARG A 352 -1.01 -16.26 -25.52
C ARG A 352 -0.90 -17.70 -26.02
N SER A 353 -0.52 -18.64 -25.14
CA SER A 353 -0.46 -20.06 -25.49
C SER A 353 -1.85 -20.69 -25.71
N ARG A 354 -2.86 -20.26 -24.93
CA ARG A 354 -4.24 -20.75 -25.03
C ARG A 354 -5.00 -20.14 -26.20
N PHE A 355 -4.67 -18.90 -26.57
CA PHE A 355 -5.32 -18.15 -27.63
C PHE A 355 -4.29 -17.46 -28.55
N PRO A 356 -3.71 -18.19 -29.54
CA PRO A 356 -2.63 -17.67 -30.40
C PRO A 356 -3.03 -16.53 -31.35
N SER A 357 -4.33 -16.26 -31.48
CA SER A 357 -4.88 -15.18 -32.31
C SER A 357 -5.32 -13.99 -31.43
N HIS A 358 -5.24 -12.76 -31.95
CA HIS A 358 -5.65 -11.50 -31.30
C HIS A 358 -7.11 -11.42 -30.74
N HIS A 359 -7.89 -12.50 -30.78
CA HIS A 359 -9.26 -12.59 -30.28
C HIS A 359 -9.37 -12.88 -28.77
N SER A 360 -8.27 -12.99 -28.01
CA SER A 360 -8.30 -13.27 -26.56
C SER A 360 -8.66 -12.07 -25.67
N LEU A 361 -8.59 -10.86 -26.23
CA LEU A 361 -8.72 -9.58 -25.50
C LEU A 361 -10.14 -9.29 -24.97
N HIS A 362 -11.13 -10.12 -25.32
CA HIS A 362 -12.53 -9.91 -24.93
C HIS A 362 -13.11 -11.09 -24.14
N LEU A 363 -12.28 -12.04 -23.70
CA LEU A 363 -12.74 -13.14 -22.86
C LEU A 363 -12.98 -12.64 -21.41
N PRO A 364 -14.05 -13.09 -20.74
CA PRO A 364 -14.31 -12.74 -19.35
C PRO A 364 -13.12 -13.11 -18.45
N ILE A 365 -12.79 -12.26 -17.47
CA ILE A 365 -11.72 -12.49 -16.49
C ILE A 365 -11.84 -13.87 -15.83
N THR A 366 -13.06 -14.38 -15.64
CA THR A 366 -13.37 -15.69 -15.07
C THR A 366 -12.87 -16.90 -15.87
N MET A 367 -12.46 -16.74 -17.13
CA MET A 367 -11.89 -17.82 -17.95
C MET A 367 -10.36 -17.89 -17.93
N VAL A 368 -9.70 -16.97 -17.22
CA VAL A 368 -8.22 -16.86 -17.17
C VAL A 368 -7.64 -17.56 -15.94
N LEU A 369 -8.43 -17.75 -14.88
CA LEU A 369 -8.04 -18.43 -13.63
C LEU A 369 -8.08 -19.96 -13.75
#